data_AF-B4J1M5-F1
#
_entry.id   AF-B4J1M5-F1
#
_cell.length_a   1.000
_cell.length_b   1.000
_cell.length_c   1.000
_cell.angle_alpha   90.00
_cell.angle_beta   90.00
_cell.angle_gamma   90.00
#
_symmetry.space_group_name_H-M   'P 1'
#
loop_
_entity.id
_entity.type
_entity.pdbx_description
1 polymer ?
#
loop_
_entity_poly.entity_id
_entity_poly.type
_entity_poly.pdbx_seq_one_letter_code
_entity_poly.pdbx_strand_id
1 'polypeptide(L)'
;MLSRRALILALLFVFCEIHAKDVQECEHVAHQNYVCREIENFEQLCHYIQADWQNIKVINEHTAIENDDEPLPKLSTLRQLDLSQSGGLTLGRRGFSDFTSLQRLNLSHCQLEELQAKQFDNNAALISLDVSHNDLLRVERDLLRQMPNLVHANFSNNLIANVEMDAFKDLKYLEFLDLTTNEQENITLGSNANLRYLSISNNNIKNFKWCRLRGLPQLQELHLHSNWLEVLDASIFNVLPQLRVLNVSNNNIYEIQRNLFGGPGPDRTPLLRLLDYSSNNVKVLDNQVFSRLQQLETLNLWFNQISMISPTAFRGLVNLQSLQLQGNKICVLPDEVFANLTALQLLDLSKNNIRQLGANVFGSWVLRKLSYLDLSNNHIEELHPLALSSLPFLQQLRLRRNKLISLDIRMIAPLRRLRVLTLSENHLMELDQDLLTCLDKLTELEIHNNRLTFLPALEEPLLSQLRRISIEGNPWQCPCLDELTNWLHTNQVNYARAASGYFSGRKPLCIVTPMEHCVRDLQLVRAHGFVESYEQI
;
A
#
# COMPACT_ATOMS: atom_id res chain seq x y z
N MET A 1 -63.89 -51.07 -18.11
CA MET A 1 -64.08 -49.67 -18.57
C MET A 1 -63.05 -48.79 -17.88
N LEU A 2 -61.77 -48.66 -18.25
CA LEU A 2 -61.07 -48.69 -19.55
C LEU A 2 -61.70 -47.76 -20.58
N SER A 3 -61.50 -46.45 -20.42
CA SER A 3 -61.32 -45.47 -21.50
C SER A 3 -61.38 -44.05 -20.93
N ARG A 4 -60.20 -43.41 -20.86
CA ARG A 4 -59.93 -41.94 -20.95
C ARG A 4 -58.57 -41.52 -20.38
N ARG A 5 -57.74 -42.44 -19.89
CA ARG A 5 -56.34 -42.18 -19.47
C ARG A 5 -55.25 -42.58 -20.49
N ALA A 6 -55.62 -42.99 -21.71
CA ALA A 6 -54.69 -43.56 -22.69
C ALA A 6 -54.34 -42.65 -23.88
N LEU A 7 -54.81 -41.40 -23.95
CA LEU A 7 -54.59 -40.54 -25.13
C LEU A 7 -53.74 -39.29 -24.91
N ILE A 8 -53.20 -39.07 -23.70
CA ILE A 8 -52.31 -37.91 -23.42
C ILE A 8 -50.90 -38.36 -22.98
N LEU A 9 -50.69 -39.66 -22.73
CA LEU A 9 -49.34 -40.22 -22.51
C LEU A 9 -48.55 -40.46 -23.81
N ALA A 10 -49.16 -40.30 -24.99
CA ALA A 10 -48.49 -40.48 -26.29
C ALA A 10 -48.00 -39.17 -26.94
N LEU A 11 -48.26 -38.01 -26.33
CA LEU A 11 -47.79 -36.69 -26.81
C LEU A 11 -46.66 -36.09 -25.96
N LEU A 12 -46.26 -36.76 -24.88
CA LEU A 12 -45.11 -36.37 -24.05
C LEU A 12 -43.83 -37.16 -24.35
N PHE A 13 -43.85 -38.06 -25.35
CA PHE A 13 -42.69 -38.83 -25.79
C PHE A 13 -41.98 -38.27 -27.04
N VAL A 14 -42.33 -37.05 -27.48
CA VAL A 14 -41.75 -36.43 -28.70
C VAL A 14 -40.95 -35.15 -28.40
N PHE A 15 -40.83 -34.71 -27.15
CA PHE A 15 -40.02 -33.53 -26.80
C PHE A 15 -39.18 -33.72 -25.53
N CYS A 16 -38.58 -34.92 -25.38
CA CYS A 16 -37.50 -35.14 -24.43
C CYS A 16 -36.20 -35.56 -25.12
N GLU A 17 -35.95 -35.05 -26.33
CA GLU A 17 -34.59 -34.86 -26.85
C GLU A 17 -34.09 -33.47 -26.43
N ILE A 18 -34.13 -33.17 -25.13
CA ILE A 18 -33.29 -32.10 -24.61
C ILE A 18 -31.91 -32.72 -24.44
N HIS A 19 -31.14 -32.52 -25.51
CA HIS A 19 -29.71 -32.70 -25.62
C HIS A 19 -29.03 -32.57 -24.25
N ALA A 20 -28.55 -33.69 -23.72
CA ALA A 20 -27.33 -33.66 -22.94
C ALA A 20 -26.30 -32.94 -23.82
N LYS A 21 -26.04 -31.66 -23.54
CA LYS A 21 -24.83 -31.02 -24.05
C LYS A 21 -23.70 -31.83 -23.45
N ASP A 22 -23.03 -32.64 -24.27
CA ASP A 22 -21.67 -33.08 -24.02
C ASP A 22 -20.91 -31.87 -23.46
N VAL A 23 -20.59 -31.92 -22.16
CA VAL A 23 -19.71 -30.92 -21.56
C VAL A 23 -18.38 -31.17 -22.24
N GLN A 24 -18.02 -30.30 -23.19
CA GLN A 24 -16.79 -30.44 -23.91
C GLN A 24 -15.64 -30.24 -22.90
N GLU A 25 -14.96 -31.34 -22.55
CA GLU A 25 -13.94 -31.34 -21.48
C GLU A 25 -12.81 -30.35 -21.75
N CYS A 26 -12.57 -29.97 -23.01
CA CYS A 26 -11.67 -28.89 -23.37
C CYS A 26 -12.30 -27.93 -24.40
N GLU A 27 -12.17 -26.63 -24.15
CA GLU A 27 -12.69 -25.54 -24.98
C GLU A 27 -11.57 -24.58 -25.42
N HIS A 28 -11.66 -24.08 -26.65
CA HIS A 28 -10.76 -23.05 -27.17
C HIS A 28 -11.20 -21.67 -26.68
N VAL A 29 -10.29 -20.92 -26.04
CA VAL A 29 -10.57 -19.56 -25.55
C VAL A 29 -10.06 -18.49 -26.51
N ALA A 30 -8.81 -18.61 -26.95
CA ALA A 30 -8.13 -17.64 -27.82
C ALA A 30 -6.95 -18.32 -28.53
N HIS A 31 -6.30 -17.64 -29.48
CA HIS A 31 -5.22 -18.20 -30.31
C HIS A 31 -4.22 -19.08 -29.53
N GLN A 32 -4.30 -20.40 -29.75
CA GLN A 32 -3.47 -21.44 -29.10
C GLN A 32 -3.63 -21.57 -27.56
N ASN A 33 -4.69 -20.99 -26.98
CA ASN A 33 -5.07 -21.05 -25.57
C ASN A 33 -6.34 -21.89 -25.41
N TYR A 34 -6.22 -22.95 -24.61
CA TYR A 34 -7.29 -23.91 -24.35
C TYR A 34 -7.53 -24.03 -22.85
N VAL A 35 -8.79 -24.23 -22.47
CA VAL A 35 -9.19 -24.52 -21.08
C VAL A 35 -9.80 -25.90 -21.05
N CYS A 36 -9.24 -26.76 -20.21
CA CYS A 36 -9.76 -28.09 -19.93
C CYS A 36 -10.34 -28.15 -18.53
N ARG A 37 -11.38 -28.97 -18.33
CA ARG A 37 -12.11 -29.09 -17.07
C ARG A 37 -12.21 -30.55 -16.64
N GLU A 38 -12.13 -30.78 -15.33
CA GLU A 38 -12.30 -32.10 -14.71
C GLU A 38 -11.38 -33.19 -15.32
N ILE A 39 -10.11 -32.84 -15.54
CA ILE A 39 -9.10 -33.77 -16.04
C ILE A 39 -8.54 -34.59 -14.87
N GLU A 40 -8.66 -35.91 -14.91
CA GLU A 40 -8.23 -36.82 -13.84
C GLU A 40 -6.75 -37.22 -13.95
N ASN A 41 -6.18 -37.24 -15.15
CA ASN A 41 -4.79 -37.59 -15.39
C ASN A 41 -4.26 -37.01 -16.73
N PHE A 42 -2.94 -37.01 -16.91
CA PHE A 42 -2.33 -36.50 -18.15
C PHE A 42 -2.57 -37.40 -19.38
N GLU A 43 -2.94 -38.67 -19.20
CA GLU A 43 -3.37 -39.54 -20.30
C GLU A 43 -4.69 -39.05 -20.91
N GLN A 44 -5.67 -38.69 -20.08
CA GLN A 44 -6.93 -38.08 -20.51
C GLN A 44 -6.66 -36.79 -21.27
N LEU A 45 -5.77 -35.94 -20.76
CA LEU A 45 -5.37 -34.71 -21.45
C LEU A 45 -4.78 -34.98 -22.85
N CYS A 46 -3.99 -36.04 -23.00
CA CYS A 46 -3.42 -36.49 -24.28
C CYS A 46 -4.46 -36.91 -25.33
N HIS A 47 -5.69 -37.24 -24.92
CA HIS A 47 -6.78 -37.54 -25.86
C HIS A 47 -7.31 -36.27 -26.54
N TYR A 48 -7.25 -35.12 -25.86
CA TYR A 48 -7.76 -33.85 -26.37
C TYR A 48 -6.73 -33.01 -27.13
N ILE A 49 -5.46 -33.09 -26.73
CA ILE A 49 -4.41 -32.24 -27.30
C ILE A 49 -4.22 -32.48 -28.79
N GLN A 50 -4.23 -31.37 -29.54
CA GLN A 50 -3.92 -31.31 -30.97
C GLN A 50 -2.53 -30.69 -31.20
N ALA A 51 -1.99 -30.89 -32.40
CA ALA A 51 -0.60 -30.54 -32.73
C ALA A 51 -0.28 -29.03 -32.67
N ASP A 52 -1.29 -28.16 -32.75
CA ASP A 52 -1.15 -26.70 -32.72
C ASP A 52 -1.36 -26.10 -31.32
N TRP A 53 -1.74 -26.90 -30.32
CA TRP A 53 -1.95 -26.43 -28.96
C TRP A 53 -0.61 -26.06 -28.31
N GLN A 54 -0.56 -24.88 -27.69
CA GLN A 54 0.65 -24.40 -27.00
C GLN A 54 0.40 -24.10 -25.53
N ASN A 55 -0.78 -23.57 -25.20
CA ASN A 55 -1.10 -23.09 -23.87
C ASN A 55 -2.39 -23.73 -23.38
N ILE A 56 -2.30 -24.39 -22.22
CA ILE A 56 -3.42 -25.08 -21.61
C ILE A 56 -3.60 -24.59 -20.19
N LYS A 57 -4.85 -24.34 -19.80
CA LYS A 57 -5.26 -24.23 -18.41
C LYS A 57 -6.18 -25.39 -18.04
N VAL A 58 -5.91 -26.07 -16.94
CA VAL A 58 -6.78 -27.11 -16.38
C VAL A 58 -7.48 -26.55 -15.15
N ILE A 59 -8.79 -26.76 -15.06
CA ILE A 59 -9.62 -26.35 -13.92
C ILE A 59 -10.38 -27.57 -13.45
N ASN A 60 -10.06 -28.06 -12.25
CA ASN A 60 -10.79 -29.16 -11.63
C ASN A 60 -11.51 -28.65 -10.40
N GLU A 61 -12.81 -28.88 -10.31
CA GLU A 61 -13.59 -28.55 -9.12
C GLU A 61 -13.78 -29.79 -8.24
N HIS A 62 -13.72 -30.99 -8.81
CA HIS A 62 -14.04 -32.23 -8.10
C HIS A 62 -12.98 -33.34 -8.24
N THR A 63 -12.09 -33.25 -9.24
CA THR A 63 -11.08 -34.28 -9.51
C THR A 63 -9.67 -33.84 -9.13
N ALA A 64 -8.91 -34.76 -8.53
CA ALA A 64 -7.46 -34.63 -8.37
C ALA A 64 -6.77 -35.08 -9.68
N ILE A 65 -5.57 -34.55 -9.95
CA ILE A 65 -4.76 -35.02 -11.08
C ILE A 65 -3.76 -36.04 -10.55
N GLU A 66 -3.88 -37.29 -11.02
CA GLU A 66 -2.89 -38.34 -10.80
C GLU A 66 -2.08 -38.54 -12.08
N ASN A 67 -0.75 -38.57 -11.97
CA ASN A 67 0.11 -38.81 -13.12
C ASN A 67 0.71 -40.22 -13.08
N ASP A 68 0.33 -41.04 -14.05
CA ASP A 68 0.87 -42.38 -14.26
C ASP A 68 2.27 -42.35 -14.92
N ASP A 69 3.02 -43.46 -14.83
CA ASP A 69 4.41 -43.54 -15.30
C ASP A 69 4.56 -43.82 -16.82
N GLU A 70 3.47 -43.73 -17.60
CA GLU A 70 3.48 -43.96 -19.05
C GLU A 70 4.03 -42.74 -19.84
N PRO A 71 4.71 -42.95 -20.99
CA PRO A 71 5.23 -41.86 -21.82
C PRO A 71 4.13 -41.11 -22.57
N LEU A 72 4.13 -39.77 -22.48
CA LEU A 72 3.12 -38.88 -23.05
C LEU A 72 3.70 -37.92 -24.11
N PRO A 73 4.14 -38.42 -25.28
CA PRO A 73 4.89 -37.61 -26.26
C PRO A 73 4.09 -36.44 -26.85
N LYS A 74 2.75 -36.50 -26.85
CA LYS A 74 1.90 -35.40 -27.32
C LYS A 74 2.02 -34.13 -26.48
N LEU A 75 2.45 -34.23 -25.23
CA LEU A 75 2.61 -33.09 -24.31
C LEU A 75 3.88 -32.30 -24.57
N SER A 76 4.82 -32.87 -25.32
CA SER A 76 6.15 -32.27 -25.58
C SER A 76 6.11 -30.94 -26.33
N THR A 77 5.01 -30.63 -27.04
CA THR A 77 4.86 -29.38 -27.80
C THR A 77 4.32 -28.22 -26.96
N LEU A 78 3.79 -28.49 -25.77
CA LEU A 78 3.20 -27.47 -24.92
C LEU A 78 4.26 -26.52 -24.38
N ARG A 79 3.94 -25.22 -24.39
CA ARG A 79 4.81 -24.16 -23.90
C ARG A 79 4.31 -23.58 -22.58
N GLN A 80 3.01 -23.60 -22.34
CA GLN A 80 2.43 -23.14 -21.09
C GLN A 80 1.42 -24.15 -20.57
N LEU A 81 1.57 -24.49 -19.29
CA LEU A 81 0.63 -25.32 -18.56
C LEU A 81 0.27 -24.61 -17.26
N ASP A 82 -1.02 -24.34 -17.10
CA ASP A 82 -1.59 -23.76 -15.90
C ASP A 82 -2.49 -24.79 -15.23
N LEU A 83 -2.00 -25.41 -14.16
CA LEU A 83 -2.76 -26.31 -13.28
C LEU A 83 -3.21 -25.56 -12.02
N SER A 84 -3.19 -24.22 -12.02
CA SER A 84 -3.60 -23.49 -10.82
C SER A 84 -5.02 -23.85 -10.41
N GLN A 85 -5.20 -24.14 -9.12
CA GLN A 85 -6.50 -24.48 -8.55
C GLN A 85 -7.11 -25.77 -9.14
N SER A 86 -6.29 -26.71 -9.63
CA SER A 86 -6.75 -28.01 -10.13
C SER A 86 -7.00 -29.05 -9.02
N GLY A 87 -7.21 -28.63 -7.77
CA GLY A 87 -7.30 -29.53 -6.62
C GLY A 87 -5.96 -30.19 -6.28
N GLY A 88 -6.00 -31.35 -5.63
CA GLY A 88 -4.80 -32.12 -5.28
C GLY A 88 -4.07 -32.63 -6.53
N LEU A 89 -2.77 -32.40 -6.61
CA LEU A 89 -1.91 -32.90 -7.69
C LEU A 89 -0.93 -33.93 -7.13
N THR A 90 -1.04 -35.17 -7.61
CA THR A 90 -0.11 -36.25 -7.27
C THR A 90 0.78 -36.56 -8.47
N LEU A 91 2.08 -36.30 -8.33
CA LEU A 91 3.06 -36.52 -9.39
C LEU A 91 3.73 -37.90 -9.26
N GLY A 92 3.56 -38.76 -10.28
CA GLY A 92 4.33 -39.99 -10.46
C GLY A 92 5.83 -39.74 -10.71
N ARG A 93 6.61 -40.79 -11.03
CA ARG A 93 8.07 -40.67 -11.17
C ARG A 93 8.47 -39.81 -12.36
N ARG A 94 7.70 -39.86 -13.45
CA ARG A 94 7.96 -39.06 -14.66
C ARG A 94 7.54 -37.61 -14.52
N GLY A 95 6.49 -37.31 -13.74
CA GLY A 95 6.04 -35.93 -13.52
C GLY A 95 5.86 -35.15 -14.83
N PHE A 96 6.63 -34.07 -14.98
CA PHE A 96 6.64 -33.18 -16.14
C PHE A 96 7.71 -33.51 -17.18
N SER A 97 8.38 -34.66 -17.08
CA SER A 97 9.53 -34.99 -17.93
C SER A 97 9.20 -35.05 -19.43
N ASP A 98 7.95 -35.37 -19.78
CA ASP A 98 7.51 -35.42 -21.18
C ASP A 98 7.13 -34.04 -21.75
N PHE A 99 7.02 -33.00 -20.90
CA PHE A 99 6.74 -31.60 -21.29
C PHE A 99 8.04 -30.84 -21.65
N THR A 100 8.77 -31.34 -22.63
CA THR A 100 10.14 -30.88 -22.96
C THR A 100 10.23 -29.45 -23.49
N SER A 101 9.17 -28.92 -24.10
CA SER A 101 9.11 -27.53 -24.61
C SER A 101 8.50 -26.52 -23.62
N LEU A 102 8.17 -26.96 -22.41
CA LEU A 102 7.44 -26.16 -21.44
C LEU A 102 8.28 -24.97 -20.96
N GLN A 103 7.75 -23.76 -21.10
CA GLN A 103 8.39 -22.50 -20.72
C GLN A 103 7.76 -21.89 -19.47
N ARG A 104 6.46 -22.10 -19.26
CA ARG A 104 5.72 -21.59 -18.10
C ARG A 104 4.89 -22.69 -17.48
N LEU A 105 5.08 -22.88 -16.19
CA LEU A 105 4.36 -23.85 -15.39
C LEU A 105 3.80 -23.17 -14.15
N ASN A 106 2.48 -23.26 -13.98
CA ASN A 106 1.79 -22.78 -12.80
C ASN A 106 1.14 -23.96 -12.09
N LEU A 107 1.61 -24.24 -10.88
CA LEU A 107 1.18 -25.29 -9.96
C LEU A 107 0.68 -24.69 -8.65
N SER A 108 0.14 -23.46 -8.68
CA SER A 108 -0.36 -22.82 -7.48
C SER A 108 -1.66 -23.44 -6.98
N HIS A 109 -1.85 -23.55 -5.66
CA HIS A 109 -3.03 -24.19 -5.06
C HIS A 109 -3.24 -25.65 -5.50
N CYS A 110 -2.16 -26.43 -5.57
CA CYS A 110 -2.17 -27.84 -5.98
C CYS A 110 -1.99 -28.84 -4.82
N GLN A 111 -1.93 -28.35 -3.56
CA GLN A 111 -1.70 -29.15 -2.35
C GLN A 111 -0.40 -29.99 -2.40
N LEU A 112 0.65 -29.44 -3.02
CA LEU A 112 1.92 -30.13 -3.18
C LEU A 112 2.73 -30.08 -1.87
N GLU A 113 3.10 -31.24 -1.32
CA GLU A 113 3.96 -31.34 -0.13
C GLU A 113 5.46 -31.39 -0.49
N GLU A 114 5.80 -31.93 -1.65
CA GLU A 114 7.17 -32.02 -2.15
C GLU A 114 7.25 -31.96 -3.69
N LEU A 115 8.43 -31.57 -4.18
CA LEU A 115 8.80 -31.66 -5.59
C LEU A 115 10.14 -32.35 -5.71
N GLN A 116 10.19 -33.42 -6.49
CA GLN A 116 11.40 -34.22 -6.68
C GLN A 116 12.09 -33.88 -7.99
N ALA A 117 13.42 -33.86 -8.01
CA ALA A 117 14.18 -33.54 -9.21
C ALA A 117 13.82 -34.42 -10.43
N LYS A 118 13.59 -35.72 -10.21
CA LYS A 118 13.23 -36.67 -11.28
C LYS A 118 11.92 -36.34 -12.00
N GLN A 119 11.01 -35.64 -11.32
CA GLN A 119 9.74 -35.21 -11.92
C GLN A 119 9.94 -34.07 -12.93
N PHE A 120 11.13 -33.48 -13.01
CA PHE A 120 11.44 -32.36 -13.89
C PHE A 120 12.58 -32.67 -14.88
N ASP A 121 12.90 -33.96 -15.10
CA ASP A 121 13.95 -34.35 -16.04
C ASP A 121 13.63 -33.82 -17.45
N ASN A 122 14.59 -33.16 -18.09
CA ASN A 122 14.44 -32.51 -19.41
C ASN A 122 13.59 -31.22 -19.45
N ASN A 123 13.22 -30.61 -18.33
CA ASN A 123 12.51 -29.32 -18.33
C ASN A 123 13.43 -28.09 -18.41
N ALA A 124 14.51 -28.19 -19.18
CA ALA A 124 15.47 -27.09 -19.34
C ALA A 124 14.89 -25.86 -20.07
N ALA A 125 13.76 -26.00 -20.75
CA ALA A 125 13.05 -24.90 -21.40
C ALA A 125 12.29 -23.99 -20.43
N LEU A 126 12.10 -24.40 -19.16
CA LEU A 126 11.32 -23.63 -18.18
C LEU A 126 11.98 -22.28 -17.87
N ILE A 127 11.19 -21.23 -18.03
CA ILE A 127 11.54 -19.82 -17.78
C ILE A 127 10.79 -19.31 -16.55
N SER A 128 9.57 -19.78 -16.31
CA SER A 128 8.73 -19.38 -15.19
C SER A 128 8.15 -20.59 -14.48
N LEU A 129 8.34 -20.65 -13.17
CA LEU A 129 7.72 -21.63 -12.30
C LEU A 129 6.97 -20.91 -11.17
N ASP A 130 5.68 -21.17 -11.06
CA ASP A 130 4.87 -20.78 -9.91
C ASP A 130 4.40 -22.03 -9.16
N VAL A 131 4.85 -22.17 -7.91
CA VAL A 131 4.46 -23.25 -7.00
C VAL A 131 3.91 -22.65 -5.70
N SER A 132 3.36 -21.43 -5.77
CA SER A 132 2.84 -20.73 -4.60
C SER A 132 1.57 -21.37 -4.03
N HIS A 133 1.26 -21.12 -2.76
CA HIS A 133 0.05 -21.66 -2.11
C HIS A 133 -0.01 -23.19 -2.16
N ASN A 134 1.08 -23.83 -1.74
CA ASN A 134 1.19 -25.26 -1.55
C ASN A 134 1.75 -25.55 -0.14
N ASP A 135 2.10 -26.79 0.14
CA ASP A 135 2.57 -27.25 1.44
C ASP A 135 4.06 -27.66 1.40
N LEU A 136 4.85 -27.05 0.49
CA LEU A 136 6.25 -27.40 0.27
C LEU A 136 7.09 -27.11 1.51
N LEU A 137 7.86 -28.10 1.98
CA LEU A 137 8.67 -27.98 3.19
C LEU A 137 10.11 -27.48 2.96
N ARG A 138 10.63 -27.67 1.73
CA ARG A 138 12.03 -27.37 1.40
C ARG A 138 12.23 -27.06 -0.08
N VAL A 139 13.33 -26.38 -0.39
CA VAL A 139 13.82 -26.20 -1.77
C VAL A 139 15.18 -26.86 -1.91
N GLU A 140 15.27 -27.87 -2.76
CA GLU A 140 16.50 -28.63 -3.01
C GLU A 140 17.23 -28.15 -4.26
N ARG A 141 18.56 -28.21 -4.23
CA ARG A 141 19.42 -27.79 -5.34
C ARG A 141 19.24 -28.67 -6.57
N ASP A 142 19.10 -29.97 -6.37
CA ASP A 142 18.98 -30.93 -7.47
C ASP A 142 17.67 -30.75 -8.26
N LEU A 143 16.59 -30.28 -7.60
CA LEU A 143 15.37 -29.87 -8.28
C LEU A 143 15.64 -28.67 -9.21
N LEU A 144 16.25 -27.61 -8.68
CA LEU A 144 16.46 -26.39 -9.46
C LEU A 144 17.46 -26.57 -10.61
N ARG A 145 18.40 -27.51 -10.49
CA ARG A 145 19.33 -27.89 -11.58
C ARG A 145 18.63 -28.41 -12.83
N GLN A 146 17.43 -28.97 -12.70
CA GLN A 146 16.67 -29.45 -13.86
C GLN A 146 16.08 -28.31 -14.69
N MET A 147 16.03 -27.09 -14.15
CA MET A 147 15.42 -25.93 -14.78
C MET A 147 16.41 -24.75 -14.87
N PRO A 148 17.57 -24.93 -15.56
CA PRO A 148 18.68 -23.96 -15.57
C PRO A 148 18.34 -22.60 -16.20
N ASN A 149 17.26 -22.52 -16.97
CA ASN A 149 16.82 -21.31 -17.68
C ASN A 149 15.73 -20.51 -16.95
N LEU A 150 15.42 -20.86 -15.70
CA LEU A 150 14.46 -20.10 -14.90
C LEU A 150 14.88 -18.64 -14.76
N VAL A 151 13.91 -17.76 -15.04
CA VAL A 151 13.98 -16.31 -14.85
C VAL A 151 13.11 -15.88 -13.67
N HIS A 152 11.94 -16.52 -13.54
CA HIS A 152 10.96 -16.24 -12.48
C HIS A 152 10.66 -17.51 -11.70
N ALA A 153 10.81 -17.44 -10.38
CA ALA A 153 10.45 -18.51 -9.48
C ALA A 153 9.61 -17.96 -8.31
N ASN A 154 8.38 -18.46 -8.18
CA ASN A 154 7.47 -18.10 -7.09
C ASN A 154 7.24 -19.32 -6.20
N PHE A 155 7.79 -19.24 -4.98
CA PHE A 155 7.67 -20.23 -3.89
C PHE A 155 6.91 -19.64 -2.70
N SER A 156 6.15 -18.56 -2.90
CA SER A 156 5.43 -17.87 -1.82
C SER A 156 4.28 -18.71 -1.25
N ASN A 157 3.86 -18.43 -0.02
CA ASN A 157 2.73 -19.10 0.65
C ASN A 157 2.92 -20.62 0.67
N ASN A 158 4.02 -21.07 1.27
CA ASN A 158 4.34 -22.48 1.47
C ASN A 158 4.77 -22.70 2.93
N LEU A 159 5.26 -23.89 3.24
CA LEU A 159 5.79 -24.28 4.56
C LEU A 159 7.32 -24.42 4.53
N ILE A 160 8.00 -23.63 3.67
CA ILE A 160 9.44 -23.82 3.40
C ILE A 160 10.23 -23.36 4.62
N ALA A 161 10.73 -24.30 5.41
CA ALA A 161 11.62 -24.02 6.53
C ALA A 161 13.09 -24.00 6.10
N ASN A 162 13.44 -24.79 5.06
CA ASN A 162 14.83 -24.96 4.63
C ASN A 162 15.00 -24.78 3.11
N VAL A 163 15.92 -23.91 2.74
CA VAL A 163 16.43 -23.80 1.37
C VAL A 163 17.84 -24.37 1.38
N GLU A 164 18.11 -25.40 0.56
CA GLU A 164 19.43 -26.00 0.47
C GLU A 164 20.48 -24.93 0.09
N MET A 165 21.67 -25.03 0.68
CA MET A 165 22.74 -24.08 0.41
C MET A 165 23.10 -24.07 -1.09
N ASP A 166 23.21 -22.87 -1.66
CA ASP A 166 23.49 -22.67 -3.09
C ASP A 166 22.41 -23.30 -4.03
N ALA A 167 21.18 -23.52 -3.56
CA ALA A 167 20.10 -24.09 -4.39
C ALA A 167 19.91 -23.33 -5.72
N PHE A 168 19.98 -21.98 -5.68
CA PHE A 168 19.76 -21.12 -6.83
C PHE A 168 21.04 -20.73 -7.59
N LYS A 169 22.19 -21.34 -7.24
CA LYS A 169 23.50 -20.89 -7.73
C LYS A 169 23.74 -21.08 -9.22
N ASP A 170 23.23 -22.18 -9.74
CA ASP A 170 23.47 -22.59 -11.12
C ASP A 170 22.47 -21.92 -12.11
N LEU A 171 21.48 -21.17 -11.59
CA LEU A 171 20.43 -20.50 -12.38
C LEU A 171 20.92 -19.16 -12.96
N LYS A 172 21.44 -19.21 -14.19
CA LYS A 172 22.12 -18.07 -14.85
C LYS A 172 21.19 -16.95 -15.30
N TYR A 173 19.89 -17.17 -15.32
CA TYR A 173 18.93 -16.19 -15.80
C TYR A 173 17.91 -15.76 -14.74
N LEU A 174 18.01 -16.30 -13.52
CA LEU A 174 17.06 -16.00 -12.45
C LEU A 174 17.15 -14.53 -12.06
N GLU A 175 16.07 -13.78 -12.30
CA GLU A 175 15.97 -12.36 -11.96
C GLU A 175 15.00 -12.13 -10.80
N PHE A 176 13.97 -12.98 -10.65
CA PHE A 176 12.91 -12.83 -9.66
C PHE A 176 12.76 -14.11 -8.83
N LEU A 177 12.87 -13.96 -7.51
CA LEU A 177 12.62 -15.03 -6.54
C LEU A 177 11.72 -14.52 -5.42
N ASP A 178 10.59 -15.18 -5.25
CA ASP A 178 9.64 -14.91 -4.17
C ASP A 178 9.53 -16.10 -3.22
N LEU A 179 9.88 -15.89 -1.96
CA LEU A 179 9.79 -16.82 -0.83
C LEU A 179 8.90 -16.24 0.29
N THR A 180 8.03 -15.29 -0.03
CA THR A 180 7.12 -14.63 0.93
C THR A 180 6.18 -15.63 1.59
N THR A 181 5.88 -15.48 2.88
CA THR A 181 4.96 -16.36 3.62
C THR A 181 5.45 -17.81 3.62
N ASN A 182 6.52 -18.06 4.38
CA ASN A 182 7.13 -19.37 4.59
C ASN A 182 7.61 -19.50 6.05
N GLU A 183 8.31 -20.58 6.38
CA GLU A 183 8.78 -20.86 7.75
C GLU A 183 10.29 -20.65 7.93
N GLN A 184 10.93 -19.85 7.07
CA GLN A 184 12.39 -19.70 7.09
C GLN A 184 12.85 -18.92 8.32
N GLU A 185 13.76 -19.50 9.10
CA GLU A 185 14.44 -18.80 10.19
C GLU A 185 15.74 -18.10 9.73
N ASN A 186 16.32 -18.55 8.62
CA ASN A 186 17.59 -18.07 8.08
C ASN A 186 17.60 -18.13 6.55
N ILE A 187 18.35 -17.22 5.93
CA ILE A 187 18.53 -17.20 4.47
C ILE A 187 19.82 -17.96 4.11
N THR A 188 19.70 -18.89 3.15
CA THR A 188 20.76 -19.78 2.64
C THR A 188 20.82 -19.81 1.10
N LEU A 189 20.32 -18.75 0.44
CA LEU A 189 20.28 -18.67 -1.03
C LEU A 189 21.62 -18.89 -1.73
N GLY A 190 22.73 -18.58 -1.06
CA GLY A 190 24.06 -18.72 -1.64
C GLY A 190 24.39 -17.60 -2.63
N SER A 191 24.99 -17.96 -3.77
CA SER A 191 25.38 -16.99 -4.81
C SER A 191 24.55 -17.07 -6.06
N ASN A 192 23.87 -15.99 -6.44
CA ASN A 192 23.25 -15.83 -7.75
C ASN A 192 23.57 -14.43 -8.30
N ALA A 193 24.36 -14.39 -9.37
CA ALA A 193 24.88 -13.14 -9.92
C ALA A 193 23.84 -12.28 -10.66
N ASN A 194 22.66 -12.82 -10.96
CA ASN A 194 21.67 -12.20 -11.84
C ASN A 194 20.41 -11.76 -11.11
N LEU A 195 20.18 -12.28 -9.90
CA LEU A 195 18.99 -11.98 -9.12
C LEU A 195 18.84 -10.48 -8.88
N ARG A 196 17.67 -9.93 -9.24
CA ARG A 196 17.33 -8.51 -9.13
C ARG A 196 16.27 -8.24 -8.07
N TYR A 197 15.32 -9.16 -7.93
CA TYR A 197 14.25 -9.10 -6.96
C TYR A 197 14.30 -10.31 -6.04
N LEU A 198 14.29 -10.04 -4.74
CA LEU A 198 14.19 -11.06 -3.72
C LEU A 198 13.18 -10.62 -2.65
N SER A 199 12.13 -11.42 -2.46
CA SER A 199 11.26 -11.29 -1.28
C SER A 199 11.39 -12.52 -0.40
N ILE A 200 11.64 -12.27 0.89
CA ILE A 200 11.63 -13.28 1.97
C ILE A 200 10.83 -12.69 3.15
N SER A 201 9.73 -12.05 2.78
CA SER A 201 8.85 -11.36 3.72
C SER A 201 7.92 -12.36 4.42
N ASN A 202 7.34 -12.00 5.56
CA ASN A 202 6.42 -12.86 6.30
C ASN A 202 7.03 -14.26 6.60
N ASN A 203 8.20 -14.27 7.23
CA ASN A 203 8.95 -15.46 7.63
C ASN A 203 9.36 -15.34 9.11
N ASN A 204 10.16 -16.27 9.60
CA ASN A 204 10.61 -16.32 10.99
C ASN A 204 12.05 -15.78 11.19
N ILE A 205 12.49 -14.87 10.32
CA ILE A 205 13.90 -14.41 10.32
C ILE A 205 14.16 -13.46 11.48
N LYS A 206 15.08 -13.85 12.38
CA LYS A 206 15.51 -13.04 13.53
C LYS A 206 16.98 -12.63 13.46
N ASN A 207 17.88 -13.62 13.48
CA ASN A 207 19.33 -13.42 13.56
C ASN A 207 19.99 -13.54 12.18
N PHE A 208 19.78 -12.53 11.33
CA PHE A 208 20.23 -12.59 9.95
C PHE A 208 21.72 -12.23 9.77
N LYS A 209 22.50 -13.12 9.15
CA LYS A 209 23.89 -12.85 8.74
C LYS A 209 23.95 -12.24 7.34
N TRP A 210 24.01 -10.90 7.28
CA TRP A 210 24.00 -10.10 6.05
C TRP A 210 25.11 -10.44 5.05
N CYS A 211 26.26 -10.92 5.51
CA CYS A 211 27.37 -11.35 4.65
C CYS A 211 26.99 -12.50 3.69
N ARG A 212 25.91 -13.24 3.97
CA ARG A 212 25.41 -14.29 3.08
C ARG A 212 24.82 -13.75 1.78
N LEU A 213 24.40 -12.48 1.73
CA LEU A 213 23.89 -11.86 0.49
C LEU A 213 25.00 -11.37 -0.45
N ARG A 214 26.29 -11.57 -0.08
CA ARG A 214 27.43 -11.14 -0.91
C ARG A 214 27.45 -11.80 -2.29
N GLY A 215 26.79 -12.96 -2.41
CA GLY A 215 26.60 -13.65 -3.67
C GLY A 215 25.53 -13.05 -4.58
N LEU A 216 24.86 -11.95 -4.21
CA LEU A 216 23.77 -11.30 -4.96
C LEU A 216 24.13 -9.86 -5.42
N PRO A 217 25.19 -9.68 -6.22
CA PRO A 217 25.75 -8.36 -6.54
C PRO A 217 24.82 -7.45 -7.36
N GLN A 218 23.84 -8.01 -8.07
CA GLN A 218 22.91 -7.27 -8.94
C GLN A 218 21.54 -7.03 -8.30
N LEU A 219 21.36 -7.38 -7.02
CA LEU A 219 20.07 -7.23 -6.34
C LEU A 219 19.67 -5.76 -6.25
N GLN A 220 18.45 -5.47 -6.72
CA GLN A 220 17.88 -4.13 -6.77
C GLN A 220 16.77 -3.97 -5.74
N GLU A 221 16.03 -5.03 -5.46
CA GLU A 221 14.94 -5.03 -4.49
C GLU A 221 15.09 -6.16 -3.47
N LEU A 222 15.05 -5.77 -2.20
CA LEU A 222 15.08 -6.70 -1.07
C LEU A 222 13.90 -6.41 -0.16
N HIS A 223 12.98 -7.37 -0.08
CA HIS A 223 11.81 -7.33 0.77
C HIS A 223 11.98 -8.33 1.93
N LEU A 224 12.00 -7.80 3.15
CA LEU A 224 12.17 -8.51 4.41
C LEU A 224 11.08 -8.09 5.41
N HIS A 225 9.96 -7.55 4.94
CA HIS A 225 8.92 -7.08 5.83
C HIS A 225 8.26 -8.23 6.59
N SER A 226 7.67 -7.95 7.75
CA SER A 226 6.96 -8.97 8.54
C SER A 226 7.88 -10.12 8.94
N ASN A 227 9.05 -9.79 9.49
CA ASN A 227 9.98 -10.73 10.08
C ASN A 227 10.26 -10.30 11.54
N TRP A 228 11.27 -10.90 12.17
CA TRP A 228 11.62 -10.64 13.57
C TRP A 228 12.97 -9.92 13.71
N LEU A 229 13.40 -9.16 12.69
CA LEU A 229 14.68 -8.46 12.70
C LEU A 229 14.72 -7.41 13.80
N GLU A 230 15.80 -7.38 14.58
CA GLU A 230 16.01 -6.40 15.66
C GLU A 230 16.97 -5.27 15.25
N VAL A 231 17.91 -5.52 14.34
CA VAL A 231 18.91 -4.55 13.87
C VAL A 231 19.31 -4.89 12.42
N LEU A 232 19.70 -3.87 11.64
CA LEU A 232 20.35 -4.05 10.33
C LEU A 232 21.86 -3.85 10.43
N ASP A 233 22.62 -4.63 9.67
CA ASP A 233 24.09 -4.52 9.64
C ASP A 233 24.55 -3.39 8.72
N ALA A 234 25.53 -2.61 9.19
CA ALA A 234 26.08 -1.46 8.50
C ALA A 234 26.79 -1.75 7.17
N SER A 235 27.05 -3.02 6.86
CA SER A 235 27.68 -3.44 5.61
C SER A 235 26.69 -3.82 4.52
N ILE A 236 25.37 -3.76 4.74
CA ILE A 236 24.38 -4.21 3.75
C ILE A 236 24.56 -3.54 2.38
N PHE A 237 24.84 -2.23 2.33
CA PHE A 237 25.04 -1.51 1.06
C PHE A 237 26.43 -1.70 0.44
N ASN A 238 27.38 -2.25 1.19
CA ASN A 238 28.65 -2.74 0.64
C ASN A 238 28.44 -4.10 -0.04
N VAL A 239 27.57 -4.92 0.56
CA VAL A 239 27.23 -6.26 0.07
C VAL A 239 26.30 -6.18 -1.14
N LEU A 240 25.35 -5.25 -1.13
CA LEU A 240 24.32 -5.05 -2.15
C LEU A 240 24.43 -3.64 -2.77
N PRO A 241 25.46 -3.40 -3.61
CA PRO A 241 25.76 -2.06 -4.13
C PRO A 241 24.71 -1.54 -5.14
N GLN A 242 23.88 -2.41 -5.72
CA GLN A 242 22.84 -2.06 -6.68
C GLN A 242 21.45 -1.86 -6.05
N LEU A 243 21.34 -1.96 -4.73
CA LEU A 243 20.05 -1.94 -4.04
C LEU A 243 19.36 -0.57 -4.19
N ARG A 244 18.10 -0.61 -4.66
CA ARG A 244 17.23 0.55 -4.89
C ARG A 244 16.03 0.56 -3.97
N VAL A 245 15.51 -0.62 -3.60
CA VAL A 245 14.37 -0.78 -2.72
C VAL A 245 14.77 -1.68 -1.56
N LEU A 246 14.60 -1.18 -0.34
CA LEU A 246 14.78 -1.96 0.88
C LEU A 246 13.52 -1.81 1.73
N ASN A 247 12.80 -2.91 1.91
CA ASN A 247 11.62 -2.96 2.76
C ASN A 247 11.89 -3.86 3.97
N VAL A 248 12.00 -3.25 5.15
CA VAL A 248 12.17 -3.91 6.45
C VAL A 248 11.01 -3.57 7.39
N SER A 249 9.87 -3.18 6.83
CA SER A 249 8.69 -2.81 7.62
C SER A 249 8.16 -3.97 8.45
N ASN A 250 7.38 -3.67 9.49
CA ASN A 250 6.76 -4.68 10.35
C ASN A 250 7.79 -5.68 10.92
N ASN A 251 8.84 -5.16 11.54
CA ASN A 251 9.89 -5.92 12.20
C ASN A 251 10.06 -5.40 13.65
N ASN A 252 11.06 -5.90 14.38
CA ASN A 252 11.35 -5.47 15.74
C ASN A 252 12.51 -4.46 15.81
N ILE A 253 12.81 -3.75 14.73
CA ILE A 253 14.01 -2.91 14.64
C ILE A 253 13.87 -1.70 15.56
N TYR A 254 14.79 -1.54 16.51
CA TYR A 254 14.68 -0.50 17.54
C TYR A 254 15.58 0.73 17.30
N GLU A 255 16.52 0.65 16.34
CA GLU A 255 17.44 1.75 16.01
C GLU A 255 17.83 1.80 14.52
N ILE A 256 18.25 2.98 14.08
CA ILE A 256 18.88 3.21 12.77
C ILE A 256 20.29 3.72 13.05
N GLN A 257 21.30 2.86 12.87
CA GLN A 257 22.69 3.20 13.18
C GLN A 257 23.22 4.23 12.18
N ARG A 258 24.03 5.20 12.64
CA ARG A 258 24.56 6.29 11.78
C ARG A 258 25.44 5.79 10.63
N ASN A 259 26.17 4.70 10.85
CA ASN A 259 27.03 4.07 9.85
C ASN A 259 26.26 3.06 8.97
N LEU A 260 24.97 2.84 9.19
CA LEU A 260 24.17 1.84 8.47
C LEU A 260 24.23 2.05 6.95
N PHE A 261 24.16 3.29 6.52
CA PHE A 261 24.13 3.68 5.11
C PHE A 261 25.52 4.02 4.57
N GLY A 262 26.57 3.39 5.12
CA GLY A 262 27.90 3.39 4.51
C GLY A 262 27.81 2.77 3.11
N GLY A 263 28.20 3.51 2.08
CA GLY A 263 28.16 3.02 0.70
C GLY A 263 29.41 2.21 0.33
N PRO A 264 29.45 1.64 -0.89
CA PRO A 264 30.46 0.66 -1.35
C PRO A 264 31.90 1.20 -1.48
N GLY A 265 32.16 2.37 -0.93
CA GLY A 265 33.46 3.03 -0.82
C GLY A 265 33.31 4.39 -0.13
N PRO A 266 34.41 5.02 0.31
CA PRO A 266 34.37 6.30 1.01
C PRO A 266 33.65 7.43 0.22
N ASP A 267 33.75 7.37 -1.11
CA ASP A 267 33.19 8.36 -2.04
C ASP A 267 31.95 7.88 -2.81
N ARG A 268 31.47 6.66 -2.55
CA ARG A 268 30.28 6.11 -3.23
C ARG A 268 29.09 6.08 -2.28
N THR A 269 27.97 6.67 -2.70
CA THR A 269 26.71 6.65 -1.96
C THR A 269 25.84 5.46 -2.37
N PRO A 270 25.00 4.93 -1.47
CA PRO A 270 24.00 3.94 -1.84
C PRO A 270 23.03 4.46 -2.92
N LEU A 271 22.61 3.58 -3.84
CA LEU A 271 21.66 3.87 -4.92
C LEU A 271 20.18 3.77 -4.48
N LEU A 272 19.95 3.72 -3.17
CA LEU A 272 18.64 3.48 -2.58
C LEU A 272 17.66 4.61 -2.91
N ARG A 273 16.48 4.26 -3.43
CA ARG A 273 15.38 5.16 -3.79
C ARG A 273 14.19 5.04 -2.84
N LEU A 274 13.92 3.85 -2.32
CA LEU A 274 12.87 3.59 -1.35
C LEU A 274 13.43 2.86 -0.14
N LEU A 275 13.25 3.45 1.03
CA LEU A 275 13.51 2.82 2.32
C LEU A 275 12.22 2.75 3.12
N ASP A 276 11.75 1.52 3.36
CA ASP A 276 10.61 1.28 4.23
C ASP A 276 11.06 0.69 5.57
N TYR A 277 10.95 1.52 6.60
CA TYR A 277 11.24 1.21 8.00
C TYR A 277 9.99 1.29 8.87
N SER A 278 8.80 1.35 8.26
CA SER A 278 7.54 1.52 8.99
C SER A 278 7.21 0.34 9.90
N SER A 279 6.33 0.54 10.89
CA SER A 279 5.90 -0.51 11.82
C SER A 279 7.08 -1.21 12.51
N ASN A 280 7.99 -0.43 13.07
CA ASN A 280 9.15 -0.91 13.83
C ASN A 280 9.19 -0.23 15.21
N ASN A 281 10.29 -0.37 15.96
CA ASN A 281 10.44 0.13 17.31
C ASN A 281 11.42 1.32 17.43
N VAL A 282 11.70 2.03 16.34
CA VAL A 282 12.68 3.13 16.33
C VAL A 282 12.21 4.30 17.20
N LYS A 283 13.08 4.78 18.09
CA LYS A 283 12.75 5.86 19.05
C LYS A 283 13.38 7.22 18.74
N VAL A 284 14.55 7.21 18.10
CA VAL A 284 15.37 8.40 17.90
C VAL A 284 15.89 8.45 16.47
N LEU A 285 15.76 9.61 15.82
CA LEU A 285 16.44 9.91 14.57
C LEU A 285 17.66 10.79 14.85
N ASP A 286 18.83 10.16 14.74
CA ASP A 286 20.11 10.74 15.09
C ASP A 286 20.62 11.77 14.07
N ASN A 287 21.61 12.56 14.47
CA ASN A 287 22.26 13.54 13.58
C ASN A 287 22.75 12.88 12.28
N GLN A 288 22.34 13.42 11.13
CA GLN A 288 22.81 13.02 9.80
C GLN A 288 22.66 11.52 9.47
N VAL A 289 21.74 10.82 10.14
CA VAL A 289 21.55 9.37 9.99
C VAL A 289 21.28 8.95 8.55
N PHE A 290 20.62 9.79 7.75
CA PHE A 290 20.33 9.51 6.33
C PHE A 290 21.23 10.26 5.33
N SER A 291 22.31 10.89 5.78
CA SER A 291 23.08 11.85 4.96
C SER A 291 23.74 11.29 3.70
N ARG A 292 23.98 9.98 3.66
CA ARG A 292 24.53 9.28 2.49
C ARG A 292 23.47 8.91 1.45
N LEU A 293 22.18 8.96 1.77
CA LEU A 293 21.08 8.51 0.91
C LEU A 293 20.60 9.60 -0.06
N GLN A 294 21.51 10.11 -0.88
CA GLN A 294 21.24 11.25 -1.78
C GLN A 294 20.26 10.94 -2.91
N GLN A 295 20.09 9.65 -3.25
CA GLN A 295 19.16 9.17 -4.28
C GLN A 295 17.78 8.78 -3.72
N LEU A 296 17.58 8.91 -2.40
CA LEU A 296 16.33 8.50 -1.76
C LEU A 296 15.19 9.41 -2.18
N GLU A 297 14.11 8.80 -2.65
CA GLU A 297 12.89 9.46 -3.11
C GLU A 297 11.75 9.26 -2.10
N THR A 298 11.70 8.10 -1.44
CA THR A 298 10.65 7.77 -0.46
C THR A 298 11.26 7.21 0.83
N LEU A 299 10.87 7.79 1.96
CA LEU A 299 11.24 7.33 3.30
C LEU A 299 9.98 7.11 4.15
N ASN A 300 9.71 5.84 4.46
CA ASN A 300 8.60 5.44 5.30
C ASN A 300 9.10 5.12 6.72
N LEU A 301 8.66 5.90 7.69
CA LEU A 301 8.98 5.78 9.12
C LEU A 301 7.72 5.74 9.98
N TRP A 302 6.56 5.51 9.37
CA TRP A 302 5.26 5.51 10.05
C TRP A 302 5.09 4.33 11.01
N PHE A 303 4.23 4.49 12.02
CA PHE A 303 4.03 3.54 13.13
C PHE A 303 5.34 3.02 13.76
N ASN A 304 6.27 3.94 14.05
CA ASN A 304 7.42 3.69 14.92
C ASN A 304 7.16 4.29 16.32
N GLN A 305 8.19 4.40 17.14
CA GLN A 305 8.13 5.02 18.46
C GLN A 305 8.92 6.35 18.51
N ILE A 306 9.10 7.01 17.37
CA ILE A 306 10.00 8.16 17.24
C ILE A 306 9.48 9.31 18.09
N SER A 307 10.25 9.72 19.10
CA SER A 307 9.93 10.85 19.98
C SER A 307 10.95 11.98 19.88
N MET A 308 12.16 11.69 19.39
CA MET A 308 13.24 12.65 19.24
C MET A 308 13.79 12.62 17.82
N ILE A 309 13.89 13.81 17.21
CA ILE A 309 14.45 14.02 15.88
C ILE A 309 15.56 15.06 16.01
N SER A 310 16.76 14.75 15.51
CA SER A 310 17.81 15.73 15.37
C SER A 310 17.45 16.81 14.33
N PRO A 311 17.82 18.09 14.53
CA PRO A 311 17.70 19.13 13.50
C PRO A 311 18.36 18.77 12.17
N THR A 312 19.34 17.86 12.18
CA THR A 312 20.09 17.45 10.98
C THR A 312 19.79 16.02 10.54
N ALA A 313 18.75 15.37 11.10
CA ALA A 313 18.42 13.97 10.82
C ALA A 313 18.23 13.70 9.30
N PHE A 314 17.52 14.60 8.61
CA PHE A 314 17.18 14.47 7.19
C PHE A 314 18.15 15.22 6.25
N ARG A 315 19.24 15.79 6.78
CA ARG A 315 20.23 16.48 5.95
C ARG A 315 20.86 15.49 4.97
N GLY A 316 20.93 15.87 3.69
CA GLY A 316 21.50 15.04 2.61
C GLY A 316 20.45 14.36 1.71
N LEU A 317 19.18 14.33 2.14
CA LEU A 317 18.05 13.78 1.40
C LEU A 317 17.53 14.74 0.31
N VAL A 318 18.41 15.13 -0.62
CA VAL A 318 18.15 16.20 -1.61
C VAL A 318 17.10 15.82 -2.66
N ASN A 319 16.90 14.53 -2.93
CA ASN A 319 15.92 14.01 -3.88
C ASN A 319 14.64 13.47 -3.23
N LEU A 320 14.50 13.59 -1.90
CA LEU A 320 13.37 13.03 -1.18
C LEU A 320 12.07 13.74 -1.59
N GLN A 321 11.09 12.94 -2.02
CA GLN A 321 9.80 13.40 -2.50
C GLN A 321 8.68 13.09 -1.50
N SER A 322 8.77 11.98 -0.78
CA SER A 322 7.78 11.54 0.20
C SER A 322 8.44 11.19 1.54
N LEU A 323 8.04 11.90 2.59
CA LEU A 323 8.43 11.61 3.98
C LEU A 323 7.18 11.29 4.82
N GLN A 324 7.11 10.05 5.30
CA GLN A 324 5.98 9.55 6.08
C GLN A 324 6.42 9.27 7.52
N LEU A 325 5.92 10.06 8.47
CA LEU A 325 6.24 10.01 9.90
C LEU A 325 4.99 9.81 10.76
N GLN A 326 3.86 9.45 10.15
CA GLN A 326 2.59 9.31 10.85
C GLN A 326 2.58 8.18 11.87
N GLY A 327 1.83 8.35 12.97
CA GLY A 327 1.70 7.30 13.99
C GLY A 327 2.94 7.12 14.87
N ASN A 328 3.73 8.17 15.06
CA ASN A 328 4.89 8.19 15.96
C ASN A 328 4.56 8.92 17.28
N LYS A 329 5.59 9.23 18.08
CA LYS A 329 5.47 9.90 19.39
C LYS A 329 6.11 11.30 19.37
N ILE A 330 6.15 11.96 18.21
CA ILE A 330 6.84 13.24 18.03
C ILE A 330 6.07 14.33 18.77
N CYS A 331 6.72 15.01 19.73
CA CYS A 331 6.12 16.11 20.48
C CYS A 331 6.57 17.49 19.99
N VAL A 332 7.83 17.59 19.57
CA VAL A 332 8.47 18.85 19.16
C VAL A 332 9.25 18.61 17.88
N LEU A 333 9.09 19.51 16.92
CA LEU A 333 9.88 19.55 15.69
C LEU A 333 11.01 20.58 15.88
N PRO A 334 12.27 20.21 15.67
CA PRO A 334 13.36 21.17 15.72
C PRO A 334 13.28 22.18 14.57
N ASP A 335 13.89 23.35 14.80
CA ASP A 335 14.09 24.34 13.74
C ASP A 335 14.91 23.74 12.59
N GLU A 336 14.54 24.13 11.37
CA GLU A 336 15.17 23.77 10.10
C GLU A 336 15.19 22.28 9.76
N VAL A 337 14.49 21.42 10.53
CA VAL A 337 14.51 19.96 10.35
C VAL A 337 14.09 19.52 8.94
N PHE A 338 13.25 20.28 8.25
CA PHE A 338 12.83 20.01 6.87
C PHE A 338 13.41 20.98 5.83
N ALA A 339 14.26 21.94 6.23
CA ALA A 339 14.72 23.03 5.36
C ALA A 339 15.48 22.55 4.11
N ASN A 340 16.19 21.42 4.21
CA ASN A 340 17.02 20.88 3.13
C ASN A 340 16.23 19.99 2.15
N LEU A 341 14.96 19.69 2.41
CA LEU A 341 14.15 18.76 1.62
C LEU A 341 13.52 19.46 0.40
N THR A 342 14.37 20.03 -0.46
CA THR A 342 13.94 20.89 -1.59
C THR A 342 13.12 20.16 -2.66
N ALA A 343 13.22 18.83 -2.72
CA ALA A 343 12.44 17.99 -3.63
C ALA A 343 11.12 17.48 -3.02
N LEU A 344 10.85 17.75 -1.73
CA LEU A 344 9.74 17.18 -0.99
C LEU A 344 8.40 17.60 -1.56
N GLN A 345 7.51 16.65 -1.77
CA GLN A 345 6.17 16.84 -2.31
C GLN A 345 5.09 16.52 -1.27
N LEU A 346 5.36 15.50 -0.44
CA LEU A 346 4.46 14.98 0.58
C LEU A 346 5.18 14.87 1.91
N LEU A 347 4.59 15.48 2.94
CA LEU A 347 4.98 15.31 4.34
C LEU A 347 3.77 14.90 5.16
N ASP A 348 3.81 13.70 5.75
CA ASP A 348 2.79 13.22 6.69
C ASP A 348 3.36 13.14 8.10
N LEU A 349 2.84 13.99 8.99
CA LEU A 349 3.13 14.08 10.42
C LEU A 349 1.88 13.77 11.26
N SER A 350 0.83 13.21 10.65
CA SER A 350 -0.42 12.92 11.34
C SER A 350 -0.25 11.87 12.44
N LYS A 351 -1.19 11.80 13.39
CA LYS A 351 -1.17 10.80 14.48
C LYS A 351 0.14 10.84 15.30
N ASN A 352 0.58 12.04 15.67
CA ASN A 352 1.72 12.28 16.55
C ASN A 352 1.28 13.06 17.81
N ASN A 353 2.23 13.53 18.61
CA ASN A 353 1.98 14.27 19.84
C ASN A 353 2.36 15.76 19.73
N ILE A 354 2.37 16.31 18.51
CA ILE A 354 2.85 17.68 18.24
C ILE A 354 1.91 18.68 18.91
N ARG A 355 2.47 19.59 19.73
CA ARG A 355 1.70 20.62 20.45
C ARG A 355 1.75 22.01 19.81
N GLN A 356 2.83 22.30 19.10
CA GLN A 356 3.08 23.58 18.47
C GLN A 356 3.90 23.40 17.19
N LEU A 357 3.72 24.31 16.24
CA LEU A 357 4.55 24.39 15.03
C LEU A 357 5.32 25.72 15.03
N GLY A 358 6.64 25.63 15.15
CA GLY A 358 7.53 26.79 15.23
C GLY A 358 7.73 27.50 13.88
N ALA A 359 8.17 28.76 13.92
CA ALA A 359 8.38 29.61 12.74
C ALA A 359 9.37 29.03 11.72
N ASN A 360 10.40 28.32 12.21
CA ASN A 360 11.57 27.95 11.42
C ASN A 360 11.63 26.45 11.08
N VAL A 361 10.59 25.66 11.38
CA VAL A 361 10.58 24.19 11.15
C VAL A 361 10.90 23.84 9.68
N PHE A 362 10.38 24.62 8.74
CA PHE A 362 10.63 24.48 7.30
C PHE A 362 11.81 25.31 6.78
N GLY A 363 12.51 26.01 7.68
CA GLY A 363 13.60 26.95 7.35
C GLY A 363 13.11 28.20 6.62
N SER A 364 14.07 29.05 6.22
CA SER A 364 13.79 30.32 5.52
C SER A 364 13.62 30.19 4.00
N TRP A 365 13.85 29.00 3.44
CA TRP A 365 13.83 28.78 1.98
C TRP A 365 12.48 28.24 1.53
N VAL A 366 12.02 28.70 0.36
CA VAL A 366 10.74 28.26 -0.21
C VAL A 366 10.82 26.81 -0.68
N LEU A 367 9.99 25.94 -0.10
CA LEU A 367 9.83 24.54 -0.51
C LEU A 367 8.88 24.45 -1.72
N ARG A 368 9.44 24.68 -2.91
CA ARG A 368 8.68 24.83 -4.17
C ARG A 368 7.86 23.62 -4.58
N LYS A 369 8.25 22.42 -4.14
CA LYS A 369 7.58 21.17 -4.50
C LYS A 369 6.57 20.68 -3.47
N LEU A 370 6.59 21.22 -2.24
CA LEU A 370 5.74 20.71 -1.18
C LEU A 370 4.29 21.08 -1.47
N SER A 371 3.47 20.06 -1.69
CA SER A 371 2.08 20.20 -2.13
C SER A 371 1.10 19.64 -1.10
N TYR A 372 1.54 18.71 -0.26
CA TYR A 372 0.73 18.03 0.74
C TYR A 372 1.42 18.05 2.10
N LEU A 373 0.71 18.57 3.11
CA LEU A 373 1.12 18.55 4.51
C LEU A 373 -0.05 18.07 5.38
N ASP A 374 0.17 16.96 6.08
CA ASP A 374 -0.79 16.42 7.04
C ASP A 374 -0.26 16.49 8.47
N LEU A 375 -0.98 17.23 9.30
CA LEU A 375 -0.75 17.42 10.74
C LEU A 375 -1.96 16.94 11.55
N SER A 376 -2.86 16.17 10.96
CA SER A 376 -4.10 15.72 11.60
C SER A 376 -3.85 14.77 12.76
N ASN A 377 -4.76 14.68 13.72
CA ASN A 377 -4.64 13.81 14.90
C ASN A 377 -3.34 14.11 15.67
N ASN A 378 -3.11 15.38 15.98
CA ASN A 378 -2.04 15.85 16.87
C ASN A 378 -2.68 16.58 18.06
N HIS A 379 -1.86 17.27 18.85
CA HIS A 379 -2.31 18.05 20.00
C HIS A 379 -2.03 19.54 19.79
N ILE A 380 -2.11 20.03 18.56
CA ILE A 380 -1.70 21.40 18.20
C ILE A 380 -2.72 22.38 18.78
N GLU A 381 -2.26 23.21 19.71
CA GLU A 381 -3.06 24.28 20.33
C GLU A 381 -2.83 25.60 19.60
N GLU A 382 -1.58 25.87 19.23
CA GLU A 382 -1.17 27.08 18.53
C GLU A 382 -0.20 26.77 17.38
N LEU A 383 -0.38 27.49 16.26
CA LEU A 383 0.55 27.51 15.14
C LEU A 383 1.21 28.89 15.12
N HIS A 384 2.55 28.94 15.10
CA HIS A 384 3.23 30.23 15.02
C HIS A 384 2.80 30.97 13.73
N PRO A 385 2.53 32.29 13.76
CA PRO A 385 2.00 33.02 12.60
C PRO A 385 2.83 32.92 11.31
N LEU A 386 4.12 32.63 11.44
CA LEU A 386 5.06 32.46 10.31
C LEU A 386 5.41 31.01 9.99
N ALA A 387 4.83 30.03 10.69
CA ALA A 387 5.20 28.61 10.58
C ALA A 387 5.08 28.04 9.16
N LEU A 388 4.16 28.54 8.34
CA LEU A 388 3.90 28.06 6.99
C LEU A 388 4.39 29.04 5.90
N SER A 389 5.16 30.08 6.27
CA SER A 389 5.62 31.13 5.35
C SER A 389 6.47 30.60 4.18
N SER A 390 7.20 29.50 4.40
CA SER A 390 8.03 28.84 3.39
C SER A 390 7.26 27.92 2.43
N LEU A 391 5.93 27.81 2.56
CA LEU A 391 5.09 26.84 1.84
C LEU A 391 4.05 27.45 0.86
N PRO A 392 4.38 28.44 0.02
CA PRO A 392 3.40 29.11 -0.85
C PRO A 392 2.82 28.23 -1.98
N PHE A 393 3.39 27.04 -2.20
CA PHE A 393 2.95 26.08 -3.21
C PHE A 393 2.05 24.97 -2.66
N LEU A 394 1.80 24.97 -1.35
CA LEU A 394 0.99 23.96 -0.67
C LEU A 394 -0.42 23.95 -1.24
N GLN A 395 -0.92 22.76 -1.57
CA GLN A 395 -2.25 22.55 -2.12
C GLN A 395 -3.20 21.92 -1.12
N GLN A 396 -2.68 21.09 -0.22
CA GLN A 396 -3.47 20.44 0.83
C GLN A 396 -2.80 20.65 2.19
N LEU A 397 -3.56 21.25 3.11
CA LEU A 397 -3.19 21.40 4.51
C LEU A 397 -4.25 20.69 5.36
N ARG A 398 -3.83 19.66 6.09
CA ARG A 398 -4.73 18.91 6.95
C ARG A 398 -4.36 19.10 8.42
N LEU A 399 -5.30 19.65 9.18
CA LEU A 399 -5.19 19.97 10.60
C LEU A 399 -6.36 19.37 11.42
N ARG A 400 -7.05 18.37 10.86
CA ARG A 400 -8.21 17.73 11.51
C ARG A 400 -7.81 17.09 12.84
N ARG A 401 -8.68 17.09 13.85
CA ARG A 401 -8.41 16.49 15.16
C ARG A 401 -7.15 17.06 15.81
N ASN A 402 -7.19 18.36 16.08
CA ASN A 402 -6.21 19.09 16.88
C ASN A 402 -6.97 19.88 17.96
N LYS A 403 -6.33 20.87 18.58
CA LYS A 403 -6.92 21.69 19.64
C LYS A 403 -6.92 23.18 19.29
N LEU A 404 -6.96 23.51 18.00
CA LEU A 404 -6.89 24.90 17.53
C LEU A 404 -8.12 25.69 17.99
N ILE A 405 -7.89 26.87 18.56
CA ILE A 405 -8.96 27.77 19.04
C ILE A 405 -9.24 28.91 18.05
N SER A 406 -8.19 29.36 17.35
CA SER A 406 -8.26 30.40 16.32
C SER A 406 -7.17 30.16 15.27
N LEU A 407 -7.23 30.91 14.18
CA LEU A 407 -6.23 30.92 13.12
C LEU A 407 -5.76 32.35 12.90
N ASP A 408 -4.45 32.54 12.71
CA ASP A 408 -3.88 33.85 12.37
C ASP A 408 -3.82 34.02 10.85
N ILE A 409 -4.25 35.17 10.33
CA ILE A 409 -4.19 35.48 8.90
C ILE A 409 -2.79 35.33 8.31
N ARG A 410 -1.73 35.67 9.08
CA ARG A 410 -0.33 35.62 8.62
C ARG A 410 0.13 34.19 8.31
N MET A 411 -0.51 33.19 8.90
CA MET A 411 -0.23 31.78 8.65
C MET A 411 -0.81 31.31 7.31
N ILE A 412 -1.98 31.82 6.93
CA ILE A 412 -2.72 31.37 5.75
C ILE A 412 -2.42 32.22 4.52
N ALA A 413 -2.18 33.52 4.68
CA ALA A 413 -1.86 34.44 3.59
C ALA A 413 -0.72 33.99 2.64
N PRO A 414 0.32 33.26 3.11
CA PRO A 414 1.34 32.69 2.22
C PRO A 414 0.82 31.57 1.30
N LEU A 415 -0.23 30.85 1.68
CA LEU A 415 -0.70 29.60 1.06
C LEU A 415 -1.55 29.83 -0.20
N ARG A 416 -1.01 30.55 -1.18
CA ARG A 416 -1.72 31.03 -2.38
C ARG A 416 -2.24 29.95 -3.35
N ARG A 417 -1.87 28.68 -3.13
CA ARG A 417 -2.29 27.53 -3.94
C ARG A 417 -3.16 26.54 -3.18
N LEU A 418 -3.58 26.89 -1.96
CA LEU A 418 -4.33 25.98 -1.11
C LEU A 418 -5.70 25.68 -1.72
N ARG A 419 -5.99 24.39 -1.90
CA ARG A 419 -7.23 23.85 -2.48
C ARG A 419 -8.03 23.06 -1.46
N VAL A 420 -7.36 22.41 -0.53
CA VAL A 420 -7.99 21.58 0.51
C VAL A 420 -7.47 22.04 1.87
N LEU A 421 -8.39 22.43 2.74
CA LEU A 421 -8.11 22.81 4.12
C LEU A 421 -9.05 22.04 5.04
N THR A 422 -8.50 21.17 5.89
CA THR A 422 -9.29 20.43 6.88
C THR A 422 -8.98 20.92 8.29
N LEU A 423 -9.97 21.50 8.95
CA LEU A 423 -9.92 22.06 10.30
C LEU A 423 -10.93 21.37 11.24
N SER A 424 -11.55 20.28 10.78
CA SER A 424 -12.58 19.58 11.52
C SER A 424 -12.11 19.01 12.85
N GLU A 425 -13.01 18.87 13.81
CA GLU A 425 -12.70 18.33 15.14
C GLU A 425 -11.58 19.14 15.83
N ASN A 426 -11.74 20.46 15.88
CA ASN A 426 -10.92 21.42 16.63
C ASN A 426 -11.82 22.20 17.61
N HIS A 427 -11.33 23.32 18.14
CA HIS A 427 -12.05 24.20 19.06
C HIS A 427 -12.25 25.61 18.49
N LEU A 428 -12.30 25.73 17.16
CA LEU A 428 -12.39 27.03 16.48
C LEU A 428 -13.69 27.75 16.84
N MET A 429 -13.57 28.98 17.34
CA MET A 429 -14.72 29.82 17.71
C MET A 429 -15.11 30.82 16.62
N GLU A 430 -14.16 31.25 15.81
CA GLU A 430 -14.37 32.19 14.72
C GLU A 430 -13.46 31.88 13.52
N LEU A 431 -13.91 32.30 12.34
CA LEU A 431 -13.10 32.44 11.14
C LEU A 431 -13.36 33.85 10.63
N ASP A 432 -12.38 34.74 10.72
CA ASP A 432 -12.57 36.14 10.34
C ASP A 432 -12.67 36.33 8.81
N GLN A 433 -13.17 37.48 8.40
CA GLN A 433 -13.39 37.80 6.98
C GLN A 433 -12.06 37.86 6.21
N ASP A 434 -11.03 38.48 6.78
CA ASP A 434 -9.74 38.68 6.12
C ASP A 434 -9.01 37.34 5.86
N LEU A 435 -9.15 36.37 6.75
CA LEU A 435 -8.62 35.02 6.60
C LEU A 435 -9.30 34.29 5.44
N LEU A 436 -10.64 34.39 5.34
CA LEU A 436 -11.38 33.78 4.23
C LEU A 436 -11.02 34.43 2.88
N THR A 437 -10.71 35.73 2.85
CA THR A 437 -10.27 36.40 1.60
C THR A 437 -8.95 35.83 1.08
N CYS A 438 -8.08 35.32 1.96
CA CYS A 438 -6.82 34.69 1.58
C CYS A 438 -7.01 33.29 0.97
N LEU A 439 -8.20 32.71 1.04
CA LEU A 439 -8.53 31.34 0.63
C LEU A 439 -9.32 31.27 -0.69
N ASP A 440 -9.08 32.20 -1.62
CA ASP A 440 -9.83 32.32 -2.88
C ASP A 440 -9.70 31.12 -3.83
N LYS A 441 -8.64 30.30 -3.68
CA LYS A 441 -8.41 29.07 -4.47
C LYS A 441 -8.97 27.80 -3.83
N LEU A 442 -9.58 27.91 -2.65
CA LEU A 442 -10.03 26.77 -1.89
C LEU A 442 -11.20 26.09 -2.60
N THR A 443 -11.09 24.78 -2.80
CA THR A 443 -12.12 23.93 -3.41
C THR A 443 -12.87 23.10 -2.37
N GLU A 444 -12.21 22.80 -1.26
CA GLU A 444 -12.73 21.98 -0.18
C GLU A 444 -12.31 22.53 1.18
N LEU A 445 -13.31 22.82 2.02
CA LEU A 445 -13.14 23.32 3.37
C LEU A 445 -13.86 22.40 4.36
N GLU A 446 -13.13 21.77 5.28
CA GLU A 446 -13.77 20.99 6.33
C GLU A 446 -13.67 21.69 7.68
N ILE A 447 -14.80 22.16 8.23
CA ILE A 447 -14.88 22.89 9.51
C ILE A 447 -15.86 22.24 10.50
N HIS A 448 -16.27 21.00 10.24
CA HIS A 448 -17.27 20.31 11.06
C HIS A 448 -16.73 19.99 12.46
N ASN A 449 -17.63 19.87 13.45
CA ASN A 449 -17.28 19.61 14.85
C ASN A 449 -16.26 20.63 15.40
N ASN A 450 -16.61 21.91 15.34
CA ASN A 450 -15.88 23.01 15.98
C ASN A 450 -16.85 23.76 16.93
N ARG A 451 -16.51 24.99 17.33
CA ARG A 451 -17.32 25.87 18.18
C ARG A 451 -17.81 27.11 17.43
N LEU A 452 -17.97 27.01 16.11
CA LEU A 452 -18.39 28.12 15.26
C LEU A 452 -19.88 28.41 15.46
N THR A 453 -20.23 29.67 15.70
CA THR A 453 -21.62 30.10 15.88
C THR A 453 -22.16 30.85 14.66
N PHE A 454 -21.27 31.44 13.86
CA PHE A 454 -21.55 32.14 12.62
C PHE A 454 -20.32 32.09 11.70
N LEU A 455 -20.53 32.39 10.42
CA LEU A 455 -19.46 32.79 9.51
C LEU A 455 -19.64 34.28 9.15
N PRO A 456 -18.56 34.97 8.74
CA PRO A 456 -18.66 36.30 8.15
C PRO A 456 -19.67 36.32 6.99
N ALA A 457 -20.17 37.50 6.66
CA ALA A 457 -21.03 37.65 5.49
C ALA A 457 -20.26 37.18 4.24
N LEU A 458 -20.75 36.11 3.61
CA LEU A 458 -20.13 35.52 2.43
C LEU A 458 -20.60 36.30 1.20
N GLU A 459 -20.05 37.50 1.01
CA GLU A 459 -20.30 38.30 -0.19
C GLU A 459 -19.29 37.94 -1.30
N GLU A 460 -19.73 37.96 -2.55
CA GLU A 460 -18.85 37.72 -3.70
C GLU A 460 -17.71 38.76 -3.75
N PRO A 461 -16.45 38.37 -4.02
CA PRO A 461 -16.00 37.10 -4.61
C PRO A 461 -15.43 36.05 -3.61
N LEU A 462 -15.84 36.09 -2.33
CA LEU A 462 -15.27 35.25 -1.28
C LEU A 462 -15.51 33.75 -1.56
N LEU A 463 -14.47 32.92 -1.46
CA LEU A 463 -14.54 31.46 -1.66
C LEU A 463 -15.14 31.03 -3.03
N SER A 464 -14.97 31.83 -4.09
CA SER A 464 -15.56 31.59 -5.42
C SER A 464 -15.23 30.25 -6.11
N GLN A 465 -14.21 29.51 -5.64
CA GLN A 465 -13.84 28.19 -6.17
C GLN A 465 -14.34 27.02 -5.31
N LEU A 466 -15.04 27.30 -4.21
CA LEU A 466 -15.45 26.32 -3.23
C LEU A 466 -16.51 25.39 -3.83
N ARG A 467 -16.29 24.08 -3.73
CA ARG A 467 -17.20 23.04 -4.25
C ARG A 467 -17.80 22.21 -3.12
N ARG A 468 -17.07 22.09 -2.01
CA ARG A 468 -17.46 21.30 -0.84
C ARG A 468 -17.12 22.02 0.45
N ILE A 469 -18.08 22.06 1.39
CA ILE A 469 -17.83 22.53 2.76
C ILE A 469 -18.56 21.71 3.80
N SER A 470 -17.87 21.11 4.77
CA SER A 470 -18.57 20.41 5.86
C SER A 470 -18.73 21.34 7.07
N ILE A 471 -19.97 21.65 7.44
CA ILE A 471 -20.30 22.62 8.51
C ILE A 471 -20.93 22.00 9.77
N GLU A 472 -21.27 20.71 9.70
CA GLU A 472 -22.03 19.99 10.73
C GLU A 472 -21.37 20.01 12.12
N GLY A 473 -22.17 19.84 13.18
CA GLY A 473 -21.66 19.70 14.55
C GLY A 473 -21.02 20.96 15.14
N ASN A 474 -21.44 22.13 14.66
CA ASN A 474 -21.10 23.43 15.23
C ASN A 474 -22.37 24.06 15.86
N PRO A 475 -22.21 24.89 16.90
CA PRO A 475 -23.31 25.61 17.56
C PRO A 475 -23.84 26.79 16.72
N TRP A 476 -24.21 26.55 15.45
CA TRP A 476 -24.69 27.60 14.55
C TRP A 476 -25.92 28.28 15.13
N GLN A 477 -25.97 29.61 15.12
CA GLN A 477 -27.22 30.33 15.34
C GLN A 477 -28.15 30.07 14.15
N CYS A 478 -29.41 29.69 14.36
CA CYS A 478 -30.31 29.38 13.24
C CYS A 478 -30.40 30.53 12.19
N PRO A 479 -30.52 31.82 12.57
CA PRO A 479 -30.49 32.91 11.58
C PRO A 479 -29.20 32.94 10.73
N CYS A 480 -28.05 32.65 11.34
CA CYS A 480 -26.77 32.58 10.63
C CYS A 480 -26.68 31.36 9.70
N LEU A 481 -27.23 30.22 10.13
CA LEU A 481 -27.27 29.02 9.31
C LEU A 481 -28.19 29.20 8.09
N ASP A 482 -29.31 29.90 8.23
CA ASP A 482 -30.21 30.20 7.12
C ASP A 482 -29.50 31.07 6.06
N GLU A 483 -28.80 32.13 6.47
CA GLU A 483 -27.98 32.95 5.58
C GLU A 483 -26.89 32.12 4.87
N LEU A 484 -26.17 31.28 5.63
CA LEU A 484 -25.12 30.42 5.09
C LEU A 484 -25.66 29.39 4.08
N THR A 485 -26.73 28.68 4.42
CA THR A 485 -27.32 27.65 3.54
C THR A 485 -27.93 28.25 2.28
N ASN A 486 -28.51 29.45 2.35
CA ASN A 486 -28.95 30.19 1.16
C ASN A 486 -27.78 30.51 0.22
N TRP A 487 -26.65 30.99 0.78
CA TRP A 487 -25.43 31.23 -0.01
C TRP A 487 -24.90 29.94 -0.64
N LEU A 488 -24.84 28.84 0.12
CA LEU A 488 -24.36 27.54 -0.35
C LEU A 488 -25.22 26.97 -1.48
N HIS A 489 -26.54 27.08 -1.38
CA HIS A 489 -27.46 26.66 -2.45
C HIS A 489 -27.29 27.51 -3.70
N THR A 490 -27.22 28.83 -3.55
CA THR A 490 -27.07 29.77 -4.67
C THR A 490 -25.78 29.49 -5.45
N ASN A 491 -24.69 29.18 -4.73
CA ASN A 491 -23.38 28.89 -5.30
C ASN A 491 -23.13 27.40 -5.60
N GLN A 492 -24.15 26.53 -5.47
CA GLN A 492 -24.06 25.09 -5.73
C GLN A 492 -22.92 24.38 -4.96
N VAL A 493 -22.66 24.83 -3.73
CA VAL A 493 -21.62 24.25 -2.87
C VAL A 493 -22.20 23.09 -2.07
N ASN A 494 -21.59 21.91 -2.18
CA ASN A 494 -22.05 20.73 -1.45
C ASN A 494 -21.66 20.83 0.03
N TYR A 495 -22.64 20.84 0.94
CA TYR A 495 -22.38 20.94 2.37
C TYR A 495 -22.84 19.77 3.24
N ALA A 496 -23.58 18.84 2.63
CA ALA A 496 -24.14 17.67 3.30
C ALA A 496 -23.20 16.47 3.23
N ARG A 497 -23.08 15.73 4.35
CA ARG A 497 -22.57 14.35 4.34
C ARG A 497 -23.76 13.39 4.46
N ALA A 498 -24.03 12.64 3.40
CA ALA A 498 -25.19 11.74 3.31
C ALA A 498 -25.29 10.72 4.46
N ALA A 499 -24.18 10.40 5.12
CA ALA A 499 -24.11 9.47 6.26
C ALA A 499 -24.26 10.14 7.64
N SER A 500 -24.51 11.46 7.74
CA SER A 500 -24.51 12.15 9.03
C SER A 500 -25.87 12.12 9.74
N GLY A 501 -25.83 12.04 11.08
CA GLY A 501 -27.02 12.18 11.94
C GLY A 501 -27.71 13.54 11.79
N TYR A 502 -26.95 14.57 11.39
CA TYR A 502 -27.46 15.90 11.13
C TYR A 502 -28.31 15.95 9.85
N PHE A 503 -27.84 15.28 8.78
CA PHE A 503 -28.56 15.24 7.52
C PHE A 503 -29.80 14.33 7.54
N SER A 504 -29.78 13.29 8.38
CA SER A 504 -30.96 12.45 8.65
C SER A 504 -31.98 13.06 9.62
N GLY A 505 -31.75 14.30 10.08
CA GLY A 505 -32.66 15.00 11.01
C GLY A 505 -32.64 14.48 12.45
N ARG A 506 -31.70 13.58 12.79
CA ARG A 506 -31.56 13.02 14.15
C ARG A 506 -30.87 13.97 15.13
N LYS A 507 -30.16 14.97 14.63
CA LYS A 507 -29.50 16.01 15.42
C LYS A 507 -29.78 17.39 14.82
N PRO A 508 -30.04 18.42 15.66
CA PRO A 508 -30.23 19.78 15.16
C PRO A 508 -28.93 20.31 14.55
N LEU A 509 -29.05 21.02 13.42
CA LEU A 509 -27.92 21.70 12.77
C LEU A 509 -27.64 23.09 13.35
N CYS A 510 -28.58 23.67 14.08
CA CYS A 510 -28.47 25.00 14.69
C CYS A 510 -29.15 25.05 16.05
N ILE A 511 -28.83 26.11 16.80
CA ILE A 511 -29.42 26.47 18.07
C ILE A 511 -30.40 27.61 17.81
N VAL A 512 -31.63 27.44 18.29
CA VAL A 512 -32.64 28.50 18.27
C VAL A 512 -32.21 29.56 19.28
N THR A 513 -31.90 30.75 18.80
CA THR A 513 -31.55 31.90 19.63
C THR A 513 -32.73 32.87 19.72
N PRO A 514 -32.81 33.73 20.75
CA PRO A 514 -33.84 34.77 20.83
C PRO A 514 -33.61 35.93 19.86
N MET A 515 -32.58 35.86 19.02
CA MET A 515 -32.19 36.92 18.09
C MET A 515 -32.94 36.77 16.78
N GLU A 516 -33.47 37.88 16.26
CA GLU A 516 -34.17 37.89 14.97
C GLU A 516 -33.21 37.88 13.77
N HIS A 517 -31.94 38.22 13.98
CA HIS A 517 -30.91 38.31 12.94
C HIS A 517 -29.60 37.64 13.37
N CYS A 518 -28.73 37.32 12.40
CA CYS A 518 -27.43 36.73 12.67
C CYS A 518 -26.50 37.71 13.40
N VAL A 519 -26.15 37.41 14.65
CA VAL A 519 -25.20 38.20 15.43
C VAL A 519 -23.77 37.74 15.13
N ARG A 520 -22.96 38.64 14.53
CA ARG A 520 -21.58 38.37 14.08
C ARG A 520 -20.50 39.00 14.98
N ASP A 521 -20.88 39.44 16.17
CA ASP A 521 -19.96 39.94 17.18
C ASP A 521 -19.68 38.82 18.19
N LEU A 522 -18.43 38.35 18.24
CA LEU A 522 -18.03 37.25 19.10
C LEU A 522 -18.21 37.59 20.60
N GLN A 523 -18.05 38.85 21.01
CA GLN A 523 -18.24 39.26 22.40
C GLN A 523 -19.72 39.18 22.78
N LEU A 524 -20.63 39.62 21.91
CA LEU A 524 -22.07 39.49 22.12
C LEU A 524 -22.51 38.02 22.13
N VAL A 525 -21.99 37.21 21.20
CA VAL A 525 -22.23 35.75 21.16
C VAL A 525 -21.79 35.07 22.46
N ARG A 526 -20.62 35.44 22.99
CA ARG A 526 -20.10 34.91 24.27
C ARG A 526 -20.96 35.37 25.45
N ALA A 527 -21.36 36.63 25.49
CA ALA A 527 -22.21 37.18 26.55
C ALA A 527 -23.57 36.46 26.66
N HIS A 528 -24.03 35.84 25.57
CA HIS A 528 -25.27 35.06 25.54
C HIS A 528 -25.09 33.55 25.80
N GLY A 529 -23.86 33.05 25.99
CA GLY A 529 -23.63 31.66 26.39
C GLY A 529 -24.00 30.62 25.32
N PHE A 530 -24.04 30.99 24.03
CA PHE A 530 -24.45 30.07 22.95
C PHE A 530 -23.55 28.83 22.82
N VAL A 531 -22.25 28.98 23.07
CA VAL A 531 -21.30 27.85 23.02
C VAL A 531 -21.47 26.92 24.22
N GLU A 532 -21.66 27.48 25.42
CA GLU A 532 -21.82 26.71 26.67
C GLU A 532 -23.14 25.92 26.70
N SER A 533 -24.21 26.49 26.14
CA SER A 533 -25.52 25.83 26.04
C SER A 533 -25.51 24.66 25.06
N TYR A 534 -24.72 24.72 23.98
CA TYR A 534 -24.59 23.61 23.03
C TYR A 534 -23.86 22.40 23.61
N GLU A 535 -22.85 22.61 24.47
CA GLU A 535 -22.10 21.50 25.10
C GLU A 535 -22.94 20.72 26.12
N GLN A 536 -24.12 21.23 26.49
CA GLN A 536 -25.07 20.59 27.41
C GLN A 536 -26.17 19.78 26.68
N ILE A 537 -26.26 19.86 25.35
CA ILE A 537 -27.26 19.20 24.48
C ILE A 537 -26.62 17.98 23.80
#